data_AF-A0A958P2M4-F1
#
_entry.id   AF-A0A958P2M4-F1
#
_cell.length_a   1.000
_cell.length_b   1.000
_cell.length_c   1.000
_cell.angle_alpha   90.00
_cell.angle_beta   90.00
_cell.angle_gamma   90.00
#
_symmetry.space_group_name_H-M   'P 1'
#
loop_
_entity.id
_entity.type
_entity.pdbx_description
1 polymer ?
#
loop_
_entity_poly.entity_id
_entity_poly.type
_entity_poly.pdbx_seq_one_letter_code
_entity_poly.pdbx_strand_id
1 'polypeptide(L)'
;MSITLIIIVITVVVSLMANNNSELYSKLLFNPYLVSERKEWHRLFTHAFIHDNTNIFHLIFNMYVLYSFGNAIETFLSYSLGSKAFLFYLFIYFGGILAASV
;
A
#
# COMPACT_ATOMS: atom_id res chain seq x y z
N MET A 1 1.93 3.61 18.33
CA MET A 1 1.17 2.67 17.46
C MET A 1 2.05 2.35 16.27
N SER A 2 2.08 1.11 15.81
CA SER A 2 2.87 0.73 14.62
C SER A 2 2.21 1.28 13.35
N ILE A 3 2.99 1.99 12.54
CA ILE A 3 2.61 2.50 11.22
C ILE A 3 2.29 1.33 10.30
N THR A 4 3.09 0.26 10.38
CA THR A 4 2.88 -0.98 9.62
C THR A 4 1.46 -1.50 9.83
N LEU A 5 0.99 -1.56 11.08
CA LEU A 5 -0.34 -2.03 11.40
C LEU A 5 -1.45 -1.11 10.88
N ILE A 6 -1.25 0.21 10.93
CA ILE A 6 -2.19 1.19 10.36
C ILE A 6 -2.34 0.96 8.84
N ILE A 7 -1.22 0.80 8.13
CA ILE A 7 -1.22 0.55 6.69
C ILE A 7 -1.92 -0.78 6.36
N ILE A 8 -1.66 -1.84 7.13
CA ILE A 8 -2.33 -3.13 6.95
C ILE A 8 -3.84 -2.99 7.10
N VAL A 9 -4.30 -2.34 8.18
CA VAL A 9 -5.74 -2.15 8.43
C VAL A 9 -6.38 -1.36 7.28
N ILE A 10 -5.76 -0.27 6.83
CA ILE A 10 -6.26 0.52 5.70
C ILE A 10 -6.31 -0.34 4.42
N THR A 11 -5.25 -1.08 4.12
CA THR A 11 -5.17 -1.93 2.92
C THR A 11 -6.25 -3.00 2.91
N VAL A 12 -6.46 -3.69 4.04
CA VAL A 12 -7.50 -4.71 4.17
C VAL A 12 -8.88 -4.09 4.00
N VAL A 13 -9.19 -2.99 4.69
CA VAL A 13 -10.50 -2.33 4.58
C VAL A 13 -10.76 -1.86 3.15
N VAL A 14 -9.81 -1.19 2.52
CA VAL A 14 -9.93 -0.69 1.14
C VAL A 14 -10.08 -1.85 0.16
N SER A 15 -9.30 -2.92 0.30
CA SER A 15 -9.41 -4.12 -0.55
C SER A 15 -10.78 -4.79 -0.44
N LEU A 16 -11.33 -4.93 0.77
CA LEU A 16 -12.66 -5.50 0.98
C LEU A 16 -13.77 -4.60 0.43
N MET A 17 -13.68 -3.28 0.61
CA MET A 17 -14.62 -2.32 0.06
C MET A 17 -14.61 -2.30 -1.47
N ALA A 18 -13.42 -2.30 -2.08
CA ALA A 18 -13.25 -2.30 -3.53
C ALA A 18 -13.75 -3.59 -4.17
N ASN A 19 -13.56 -4.74 -3.53
CA ASN A 19 -14.05 -6.02 -4.06
C ASN A 19 -15.58 -6.09 -4.20
N ASN A 20 -16.32 -5.41 -3.32
CA ASN A 20 -17.78 -5.35 -3.38
C ASN A 20 -18.29 -4.20 -4.29
N ASN A 21 -17.40 -3.38 -4.84
CA ASN A 21 -17.76 -2.21 -5.63
C ASN A 21 -16.82 -2.09 -6.85
N SER A 22 -17.28 -2.58 -7.99
CA SER A 22 -16.53 -2.56 -9.26
C SER A 22 -16.15 -1.16 -9.72
N GLU A 23 -16.96 -0.14 -9.40
CA GLU A 23 -16.63 1.26 -9.69
C GLU A 23 -15.46 1.74 -8.84
N LEU A 24 -15.47 1.44 -7.54
CA LEU A 24 -14.37 1.78 -6.62
C LEU A 24 -13.08 1.04 -7.03
N TYR A 25 -13.19 -0.25 -7.32
CA TYR A 25 -12.06 -1.04 -7.81
C TYR A 25 -11.46 -0.43 -9.07
N SER A 26 -12.29 -0.13 -10.07
CA SER A 26 -11.86 0.49 -11.32
C SER A 26 -11.23 1.86 -11.11
N LYS A 27 -11.70 2.67 -10.15
CA LYS A 27 -11.10 3.98 -9.81
C LYS A 27 -9.73 3.87 -9.16
N LEU A 28 -9.52 2.87 -8.31
CA LEU A 28 -8.26 2.72 -7.57
C LEU A 28 -7.19 1.94 -8.35
N LEU A 29 -7.61 1.13 -9.33
CA LEU A 29 -6.73 0.30 -10.15
C LEU A 29 -5.73 1.14 -10.95
N PHE A 30 -4.50 0.65 -11.04
CA PHE A 30 -3.48 1.28 -11.86
C PHE A 30 -3.87 1.20 -13.35
N ASN A 31 -3.81 2.33 -14.04
CA ASN A 31 -4.01 2.41 -15.47
C ASN A 31 -3.07 3.50 -16.04
N PRO A 32 -1.99 3.13 -16.75
CA PRO A 32 -0.97 4.09 -17.20
C PRO A 32 -1.54 5.11 -18.20
N TYR A 33 -2.50 4.70 -19.03
CA TYR A 33 -3.17 5.61 -19.96
C TYR A 33 -3.98 6.69 -19.23
N LEU A 34 -4.75 6.31 -18.20
CA LEU A 34 -5.52 7.28 -17.41
C LEU A 34 -4.61 8.19 -16.56
N VAL A 35 -3.49 7.66 -16.07
CA VAL A 35 -2.49 8.46 -15.35
C VAL A 35 -1.88 9.52 -16.28
N SER A 36 -1.45 9.14 -17.49
CA SER A 36 -0.83 10.05 -18.46
C SER A 36 -1.84 11.04 -19.05
N GLU A 37 -2.90 10.54 -19.66
CA GLU A 37 -3.80 11.35 -20.49
C GLU A 37 -4.85 12.10 -19.67
N ARG A 38 -5.29 11.51 -18.55
CA ARG A 38 -6.34 12.09 -17.70
C ARG A 38 -5.83 12.64 -16.38
N LYS A 39 -4.52 12.61 -16.15
CA LYS A 39 -3.87 13.12 -14.92
C LYS A 39 -4.42 12.47 -13.65
N GLU A 40 -4.83 11.20 -13.75
CA GLU A 40 -5.34 10.43 -12.61
C GLU A 40 -4.20 9.88 -11.74
N TRP A 41 -3.30 10.77 -11.29
CA TRP A 41 -2.06 10.44 -10.56
C TRP A 41 -2.28 9.67 -9.26
N HIS A 42 -3.46 9.79 -8.65
CA HIS A 42 -3.81 9.02 -7.45
C HIS A 42 -3.68 7.51 -7.69
N ARG A 43 -3.89 7.03 -8.92
CA ARG A 43 -3.75 5.61 -9.31
C ARG A 43 -2.34 5.06 -9.12
N LEU A 44 -1.31 5.91 -9.12
CA LEU A 44 0.07 5.51 -8.81
C LEU A 44 0.20 5.03 -7.37
N PHE A 45 -0.66 5.47 -6.46
CA PHE A 45 -0.61 5.09 -5.06
C PHE A 45 -1.78 4.20 -4.66
N THR A 46 -2.98 4.47 -5.17
CA THR A 46 -4.19 3.76 -4.74
C THR A 46 -4.20 2.29 -5.12
N HIS A 47 -3.50 1.92 -6.20
CA HIS A 47 -3.46 0.54 -6.66
C HIS A 47 -2.80 -0.41 -5.65
N ALA A 48 -1.88 0.10 -4.82
CA ALA A 48 -1.22 -0.68 -3.78
C ALA A 48 -2.16 -1.12 -2.64
N PHE A 49 -3.32 -0.46 -2.50
CA PHE A 49 -4.29 -0.73 -1.44
C PHE A 49 -5.42 -1.68 -1.86
N ILE A 50 -5.52 -2.00 -3.15
CA ILE A 50 -6.52 -2.94 -3.66
C ILE A 50 -5.86 -4.27 -4.03
N HIS A 51 -6.51 -5.36 -3.67
CA HIS A 51 -6.10 -6.71 -4.01
C HIS A 51 -7.31 -7.44 -4.58
N ASP A 52 -7.10 -8.23 -5.62
CA ASP A 52 -8.16 -9.08 -6.17
C ASP A 52 -8.46 -10.20 -5.18
N ASN A 53 -9.65 -10.13 -4.54
CA ASN A 53 -10.05 -11.08 -3.51
C ASN A 53 -10.66 -12.36 -4.10
N THR A 54 -10.67 -12.54 -5.42
CA THR A 54 -10.90 -13.87 -6.02
C THR A 54 -9.88 -14.89 -5.49
N ASN A 55 -8.70 -14.44 -5.05
CA ASN A 55 -7.77 -15.23 -4.26
C ASN A 55 -7.37 -14.51 -2.97
N ILE A 56 -8.13 -14.73 -1.90
CA ILE A 56 -7.89 -14.15 -0.56
C ILE A 56 -6.47 -14.42 -0.04
N PHE A 57 -5.82 -15.50 -0.51
CA PHE A 57 -4.45 -15.83 -0.13
C PHE A 57 -3.46 -14.75 -0.57
N HIS A 58 -3.69 -14.07 -1.70
CA HIS A 58 -2.83 -12.98 -2.16
C HIS A 58 -2.83 -11.80 -1.16
N LEU A 59 -4.02 -11.38 -0.72
CA LEU A 59 -4.15 -10.32 0.28
C LEU A 59 -3.52 -10.75 1.61
N ILE A 60 -3.84 -11.95 2.11
CA ILE A 60 -3.32 -12.44 3.40
C ILE A 60 -1.79 -12.55 3.37
N PHE A 61 -1.22 -13.12 2.31
CA PHE A 61 0.22 -13.28 2.17
C PHE A 61 0.93 -11.93 2.14
N ASN A 62 0.41 -10.95 1.37
CA ASN A 62 0.99 -9.61 1.34
C ASN A 62 0.89 -8.91 2.70
N MET A 63 -0.21 -9.06 3.43
CA MET A 63 -0.32 -8.48 4.78
C MET A 63 0.62 -9.15 5.79
N TYR A 64 0.83 -10.46 5.66
CA TYR A 64 1.82 -11.19 6.47
C TYR A 64 3.25 -10.73 6.18
N VAL A 65 3.63 -10.64 4.91
CA VAL A 65 4.94 -10.13 4.48
C VAL A 65 5.12 -8.69 4.94
N LEU A 66 4.13 -7.82 4.73
CA LEU A 66 4.18 -6.43 5.18
C LEU A 66 4.30 -6.31 6.70
N TYR A 67 3.58 -7.14 7.46
CA TYR A 67 3.71 -7.16 8.92
C TYR A 67 5.13 -7.56 9.35
N SER A 68 5.69 -8.61 8.75
CA SER A 68 7.03 -9.11 9.10
C SER A 68 8.12 -8.09 8.74
N PHE A 69 8.24 -7.74 7.45
CA PHE A 69 9.27 -6.83 6.96
C PHE A 69 9.05 -5.39 7.45
N GLY A 70 7.80 -4.94 7.51
CA GLY A 70 7.44 -3.61 8.00
C GLY A 70 7.88 -3.42 9.44
N ASN A 71 7.56 -4.34 10.35
CA ASN A 71 8.00 -4.24 11.75
C ASN A 71 9.53 -4.29 11.89
N ALA A 72 10.22 -5.11 11.08
CA ALA A 72 11.68 -5.18 11.08
C ALA A 72 12.30 -3.83 10.68
N ILE A 73 11.80 -3.20 9.61
CA ILE A 73 12.25 -1.88 9.16
C ILE A 73 11.87 -0.80 10.19
N GLU A 74 10.66 -0.82 10.73
CA GLU A 74 10.21 0.15 11.74
C GLU A 74 11.11 0.12 12.97
N THR A 75 11.48 -1.07 13.44
CA THR A 75 12.38 -1.27 14.58
C THR A 75 13.80 -0.79 14.26
N PHE A 76 14.34 -1.18 13.10
CA PHE A 76 15.67 -0.75 12.65
C PHE A 76 15.79 0.76 12.50
N LEU A 77 14.81 1.40 11.86
CA LEU A 77 14.77 2.85 11.68
C LEU A 77 14.56 3.57 13.02
N SER A 78 13.72 3.05 13.91
CA SER A 78 13.50 3.64 15.24
C SER A 78 14.77 3.62 16.07
N TYR A 79 15.55 2.53 16.01
CA TYR A 79 16.84 2.45 16.67
C TYR A 79 17.86 3.45 16.10
N SER A 80 17.89 3.61 14.77
CA SER A 80 18.92 4.41 14.10
C SER A 80 18.60 5.91 14.02
N LEU A 81 17.33 6.27 13.90
CA LEU A 81 16.85 7.63 13.56
C LEU A 81 15.91 8.23 14.61
N GLY A 82 15.54 7.47 15.64
CA GLY A 82 14.64 7.92 16.70
C GLY A 82 13.31 8.44 16.15
N SER A 83 12.97 9.68 16.49
CA SER A 83 11.70 10.32 16.09
C SER A 83 11.54 10.50 14.57
N LYS A 84 12.63 10.49 13.79
CA LYS A 84 12.58 10.61 12.32
C LYS A 84 12.26 9.30 11.61
N ALA A 85 12.28 8.17 12.32
CA ALA A 85 12.02 6.85 11.75
C ALA A 85 10.70 6.77 10.98
N PHE A 86 9.66 7.43 11.50
CA PHE A 86 8.34 7.53 10.86
C PHE A 86 8.42 8.09 9.43
N LEU A 87 9.14 9.20 9.25
CA LEU A 87 9.23 9.87 7.94
C LEU A 87 9.96 9.01 6.92
N PHE A 88 11.05 8.37 7.34
CA PHE A 88 11.84 7.48 6.49
C PHE A 88 11.07 6.20 6.14
N TYR A 89 10.31 5.65 7.09
CA TYR A 89 9.47 4.49 6.84
C TYR A 89 8.42 4.81 5.75
N LEU A 90 7.71 5.95 5.87
CA LEU A 90 6.76 6.37 4.85
C LEU A 90 7.42 6.64 3.50
N PHE A 91 8.62 7.22 3.50
CA PHE A 91 9.38 7.45 2.27
C PHE A 91 9.71 6.13 1.55
N ILE A 92 10.19 5.12 2.29
CA ILE A 92 10.47 3.80 1.72
C ILE A 92 9.17 3.14 1.21
N TYR A 93 8.10 3.22 2.00
CA TYR A 93 6.80 2.62 1.64
C TYR A 93 6.23 3.22 0.35
N PHE A 94 6.06 4.56 0.29
CA PHE A 94 5.54 5.23 -0.88
C PHE A 94 6.51 5.23 -2.07
N GLY A 95 7.82 5.27 -1.80
CA GLY A 95 8.85 5.12 -2.82
C GLY A 95 8.81 3.75 -3.48
N GLY A 96 8.59 2.69 -2.71
CA GLY A 96 8.40 1.34 -3.23
C GLY A 96 7.15 1.22 -4.10
N ILE A 97 6.04 1.85 -3.69
CA ILE A 97 4.80 1.89 -4.49
C ILE A 97 5.03 2.60 -5.84
N LEU A 98 5.74 3.73 -5.83
CA LEU A 98 6.10 4.44 -7.06
C LEU A 98 7.01 3.59 -7.95
N ALA A 99 8.01 2.92 -7.38
CA ALA A 99 8.90 2.05 -8.13
C ALA A 99 8.16 0.86 -8.77
N ALA A 100 7.09 0.37 -8.14
CA ALA A 100 6.22 -0.68 -8.71
C ALA A 100 5.31 -0.17 -9.85
N SER A 101 5.22 1.15 -10.03
CA SER A 101 4.36 1.79 -11.04
C SER A 101 5.07 2.16 -12.35
N VAL A 102 6.38 1.88 -12.44
CA VAL A 102 7.26 2.16 -13.60
C VAL A 102 7.66 0.85 -14.25
#